data_AF-A0A2K8WSW5-F1
#
_entry.id   AF-A0A2K8WSW5-F1
#
_cell.length_a   1.000
_cell.length_b   1.000
_cell.length_c   1.000
_cell.angle_alpha   90.00
_cell.angle_beta   90.00
_cell.angle_gamma   90.00
#
_symmetry.space_group_name_H-M   'P 1'
#
loop_
_entity.id
_entity.type
_entity.pdbx_description
1 polymer ?
#
loop_
_entity_poly.entity_id
_entity_poly.type
_entity_poly.pdbx_seq_one_letter_code
_entity_poly.pdbx_strand_id
1 'polypeptide(L)'
;MNIIILSMIAALIIPMYQSWRDENVWQKMLAVASISTKTALLILVIAVFRDDWMMGVVGVIILTVGNAGLMLLAHLLKRMGEI
;
A
#
# COMPACT_ATOMS: atom_id res chain seq x y z
N MET A 1 -15.94 10.50 -12.41
CA MET A 1 -14.90 10.82 -11.40
C MET A 1 -15.22 10.21 -10.04
N ASN A 2 -16.35 10.54 -9.39
CA ASN A 2 -16.72 9.94 -8.09
C ASN A 2 -16.83 8.42 -8.09
N ILE A 3 -17.40 7.81 -9.14
CA ILE A 3 -17.59 6.36 -9.21
C ILE A 3 -16.25 5.60 -9.29
N ILE A 4 -15.24 6.17 -9.95
CA ILE A 4 -13.89 5.58 -10.05
C ILE A 4 -13.19 5.66 -8.71
N ILE A 5 -13.27 6.81 -8.03
CA ILE A 5 -12.69 6.98 -6.69
C ILE A 5 -13.39 6.05 -5.69
N LEU A 6 -14.72 5.92 -5.77
CA LEU A 6 -15.51 5.06 -4.91
C LEU A 6 -15.18 3.57 -5.12
N SER A 7 -15.00 3.12 -6.36
CA SER A 7 -14.63 1.73 -6.66
C SER A 7 -13.21 1.39 -6.19
N MET A 8 -12.28 2.34 -6.25
CA MET A 8 -10.92 2.14 -5.76
C MET A 8 -10.84 2.17 -4.22
N ILE A 9 -11.68 2.96 -3.55
CA ILE A 9 -11.87 2.89 -2.09
C ILE A 9 -12.45 1.54 -1.68
N ALA A 10 -13.47 1.05 -2.40
CA ALA A 10 -14.04 -0.29 -2.15
C ALA A 10 -13.00 -1.40 -2.35
N ALA A 11 -12.13 -1.27 -3.36
CA ALA A 11 -11.02 -2.20 -3.57
C ALA A 11 -9.97 -2.16 -2.45
N LEU A 12 -9.85 -1.05 -1.71
CA LEU A 12 -8.94 -0.90 -0.57
C LEU A 12 -9.45 -1.62 0.69
N ILE A 13 -10.77 -1.85 0.80
CA ILE A 13 -11.39 -2.55 1.92
C ILE A 13 -11.03 -4.05 1.91
N ILE A 14 -10.80 -4.63 0.72
CA ILE A 14 -10.45 -6.05 0.54
C ILE A 14 -9.16 -6.41 1.31
N PRO A 15 -8.00 -5.77 1.07
CA PRO A 15 -6.78 -6.08 1.81
C PRO A 15 -6.84 -5.61 3.28
N MET A 16 -7.66 -4.61 3.61
CA MET A 16 -7.85 -4.18 5.00
C MET A 16 -8.60 -5.24 5.82
N TYR A 17 -9.58 -5.92 5.23
CA TYR A 17 -10.24 -7.07 5.85
C TYR A 17 -9.30 -8.28 5.99
N GLN A 18 -8.46 -8.53 4.97
CA GLN A 18 -7.48 -9.61 5.00
C GLN A 18 -6.42 -9.40 6.09
N SER A 19 -5.97 -8.15 6.30
CA SER A 19 -5.08 -7.76 7.39
C SER A 19 -5.67 -8.01 8.80
N TRP A 20 -7.00 -7.96 8.96
CA TRP A 20 -7.64 -8.19 10.27
C TRP A 20 -7.83 -9.69 10.59
N ARG A 21 -7.90 -10.56 9.58
CA ARG A 21 -8.29 -11.97 9.76
C ARG A 21 -7.11 -12.91 10.03
N ASP A 22 -5.89 -12.50 9.67
CA ASP A 22 -4.68 -13.31 9.86
C ASP A 22 -3.86 -12.80 11.06
N GLU A 23 -3.67 -13.66 12.06
CA GLU A 23 -2.78 -13.41 13.21
C GLU A 23 -1.30 -13.52 12.82
N ASN A 24 -1.00 -14.11 11.66
CA ASN A 24 0.35 -14.33 11.20
C ASN A 24 0.97 -13.02 10.68
N VAL A 25 2.02 -12.55 11.34
CA VAL A 25 2.65 -11.25 11.08
C VAL A 25 3.12 -11.12 9.63
N TRP A 26 3.55 -12.23 9.02
CA TRP A 26 3.93 -12.31 7.61
C TRP A 26 2.78 -12.03 6.63
N GLN A 27 1.58 -12.60 6.89
CA GLN A 27 0.37 -12.35 6.10
C GLN A 27 -0.07 -10.88 6.20
N LYS A 28 -0.04 -10.32 7.42
CA LYS A 28 -0.32 -8.90 7.65
C LYS A 28 0.62 -7.99 6.88
N MET A 29 1.91 -8.31 6.88
CA MET A 29 2.92 -7.51 6.21
C MET A 29 2.77 -7.53 4.67
N LEU A 30 2.41 -8.69 4.10
CA LEU A 30 2.05 -8.80 2.67
C LEU A 30 0.79 -7.99 2.33
N ALA A 31 -0.22 -8.03 3.20
CA ALA A 31 -1.44 -7.22 3.03
C ALA A 31 -1.13 -5.71 3.02
N VAL A 32 -0.28 -5.25 3.94
CA VAL A 32 0.14 -3.83 4.02
C VAL A 32 0.96 -3.41 2.79
N ALA A 33 1.83 -4.28 2.27
CA ALA A 33 2.59 -4.01 1.04
C ALA A 33 1.67 -3.87 -0.20
N SER A 34 0.65 -4.74 -0.29
CA SER A 34 -0.37 -4.66 -1.33
C SER A 34 -1.19 -3.36 -1.23
N ILE A 35 -1.56 -2.93 -0.01
CA ILE A 35 -2.26 -1.66 0.22
C ILE A 35 -1.40 -0.46 -0.21
N SER A 36 -0.14 -0.43 0.21
CA SER A 36 0.80 0.65 -0.14
C SER A 36 0.92 0.79 -1.65
N THR A 37 1.13 -0.32 -2.36
CA THR A 37 1.31 -0.33 -3.81
C THR A 37 0.03 0.10 -4.55
N LYS A 38 -1.14 -0.42 -4.16
CA LYS A 38 -2.43 -0.04 -4.75
C LYS A 38 -2.75 1.43 -4.53
N THR A 39 -2.51 1.94 -3.32
CA THR A 39 -2.73 3.35 -2.97
C THR A 39 -1.82 4.27 -3.76
N ALA A 40 -0.55 3.91 -3.93
CA ALA A 40 0.41 4.74 -4.63
C ALA A 40 0.16 4.78 -6.15
N LEU A 41 -0.25 3.67 -6.76
CA LEU A 41 -0.74 3.64 -8.14
C LEU A 41 -1.99 4.51 -8.32
N LEU A 42 -2.91 4.47 -7.36
CA LEU A 42 -4.09 5.34 -7.28
C LEU A 42 -3.70 6.82 -7.36
N ILE A 43 -2.74 7.23 -6.52
CA ILE A 43 -2.24 8.60 -6.45
C ILE A 43 -1.60 9.01 -7.79
N LEU A 44 -0.81 8.14 -8.41
CA LEU A 44 -0.21 8.40 -9.73
C LEU A 44 -1.26 8.59 -10.82
N VAL A 45 -2.28 7.74 -10.86
CA VAL A 45 -3.39 7.87 -11.82
C VAL A 45 -4.09 9.21 -11.60
N ILE A 46 -4.40 9.58 -10.36
CA ILE A 46 -5.03 10.87 -10.03
C ILE A 46 -4.13 12.05 -10.42
N ALA A 47 -2.82 11.95 -10.21
CA ALA A 47 -1.85 12.98 -10.57
C ALA A 47 -1.85 13.26 -12.08
N VAL A 48 -1.85 12.21 -12.91
CA VAL A 48 -1.93 12.34 -14.38
C VAL A 48 -3.28 12.95 -14.79
N PHE A 49 -4.39 12.52 -14.19
CA PHE A 49 -5.71 13.06 -14.53
C PHE A 49 -5.92 14.51 -14.10
N ARG A 50 -5.26 14.96 -13.03
CA ARG A 50 -5.36 16.34 -12.53
C ARG A 50 -4.24 17.25 -13.02
N ASP A 51 -3.32 16.73 -13.83
CA ASP A 51 -2.10 17.43 -14.26
C ASP A 51 -1.30 18.02 -13.09
N ASP A 52 -1.35 17.34 -11.93
CA ASP A 52 -0.68 17.75 -10.69
C ASP A 52 0.59 16.93 -10.49
N TRP A 53 1.71 17.54 -10.86
CA TRP A 53 3.02 16.92 -10.80
C TRP A 53 3.48 16.61 -9.37
N MET A 54 3.06 17.42 -8.38
CA MET A 54 3.47 17.27 -6.99
C MET A 54 2.81 16.04 -6.35
N MET A 55 1.54 15.78 -6.68
CA MET A 55 0.86 14.52 -6.35
C MET A 55 1.57 13.30 -6.96
N GLY A 56 2.09 13.44 -8.17
CA GLY A 56 2.86 12.38 -8.84
C GLY A 56 4.11 11.99 -8.05
N VAL A 57 4.88 13.00 -7.59
CA VAL A 57 6.07 12.79 -6.75
C VAL A 57 5.73 12.05 -5.46
N VAL A 58 4.64 12.45 -4.78
CA VAL A 58 4.16 11.76 -3.56
C VAL A 58 3.85 10.29 -3.86
N GLY A 59 3.19 9.99 -4.98
CA GLY A 59 2.92 8.63 -5.42
C GLY A 59 4.19 7.78 -5.61
N VAL A 60 5.21 8.34 -6.26
CA VAL A 60 6.51 7.65 -6.46
C VAL A 60 7.23 7.40 -5.13
N ILE A 61 7.21 8.37 -4.21
CA ILE A 61 7.82 8.21 -2.88
C ILE A 61 7.13 7.07 -2.12
N ILE A 62 5.80 7.01 -2.14
CA ILE A 62 5.06 5.94 -1.44
C ILE A 62 5.37 4.58 -2.08
N LEU A 63 5.43 4.48 -3.42
CA LEU A 63 5.77 3.23 -4.12
C LEU A 63 7.15 2.69 -3.73
N THR A 64 8.15 3.59 -3.66
CA THR A 64 9.55 3.23 -3.44
C THR A 64 9.83 3.00 -1.95
N VAL A 65 9.62 4.02 -1.14
CA VAL A 65 9.96 4.02 0.29
C VAL A 65 9.02 3.09 1.07
N GLY A 66 7.73 3.07 0.73
CA GLY A 66 6.74 2.25 1.43
C GLY A 66 7.05 0.76 1.37
N ASN A 67 7.32 0.24 0.16
CA ASN A 67 7.66 -1.17 -0.02
C ASN A 67 9.05 -1.52 0.53
N ALA A 68 10.04 -0.65 0.35
CA ALA A 68 11.38 -0.86 0.91
C ALA A 68 11.35 -0.91 2.46
N GLY A 69 10.57 -0.02 3.08
CA GLY A 69 10.39 0.00 4.54
C GLY A 69 9.73 -1.28 5.07
N LEU A 70 8.73 -1.81 4.36
CA LEU A 70 8.08 -3.08 4.72
C LEU A 70 9.02 -4.28 4.56
N MET A 71 9.86 -4.32 3.51
CA MET A 71 10.90 -5.34 3.37
C MET A 71 11.93 -5.27 4.50
N LEU A 72 12.31 -4.08 4.93
CA LEU A 72 13.25 -3.89 6.04
C LEU A 72 12.63 -4.33 7.37
N LEU A 73 11.36 -4.02 7.59
CA LEU A 73 10.57 -4.51 8.73
C LEU A 73 10.51 -6.04 8.72
N ALA A 74 10.27 -6.67 7.57
CA ALA A 74 10.29 -8.13 7.40
C ALA A 74 11.60 -8.75 7.89
N HIS A 75 12.72 -8.15 7.46
CA HIS A 75 14.05 -8.61 7.84
C HIS A 75 14.32 -8.42 9.33
N LEU A 76 13.83 -7.33 9.92
CA LEU A 76 13.98 -7.07 11.36
C LEU A 76 13.20 -8.10 12.18
N LEU A 77 11.94 -8.39 11.84
CA LEU A 77 11.11 -9.37 12.53
C LEU A 77 11.70 -10.78 12.40
N LYS A 78 12.14 -11.16 11.20
CA LYS A 78 12.85 -12.42 10.96
C LYS A 78 14.09 -12.56 11.85
N ARG A 79 14.82 -11.46 12.08
CA ARG A 79 16.02 -11.44 12.92
C ARG A 79 15.70 -11.48 14.42
N MET A 80 14.55 -10.93 14.83
CA MET A 80 14.11 -10.91 16.22
C MET A 80 13.51 -12.24 16.72
N GLY A 81 13.36 -13.23 15.84
CA GLY A 81 12.88 -14.55 16.23
C GLY A 81 11.36 -14.64 16.36
N GLU A 82 10.59 -13.78 15.69
CA GLU A 82 9.15 -14.03 15.45
C GLU A 82 8.96 -15.11 14.35
N ILE A 83 9.56 -16.29 14.59
CA ILE A 83 9.31 -17.56 13.90
C ILE A 83 9.03 -18.61 14.96
#